data_AF-A0A933Q568-F1
#
_entry.id   AF-A0A933Q568-F1
#
_cell.length_a   1.000
_cell.length_b   1.000
_cell.length_c   1.000
_cell.angle_alpha   90.00
_cell.angle_beta   90.00
_cell.angle_gamma   90.00
#
_symmetry.space_group_name_H-M   'P 1'
#
loop_
_entity.id
_entity.type
_entity.pdbx_description
1 polymer ?
#
loop_
_entity_poly.entity_id
_entity_poly.type
_entity_poly.pdbx_seq_one_letter_code
_entity_poly.pdbx_strand_id
1 'polypeptide(L)'
;MRSNSNAEMLAGVAASSLGLGRRIDIWSLALLLVTIGTLAISAGVLAPWRYGCLFVSVLAGIAQKYFSLRVALDAVLFKRLADHEFSKSSVQDGETLTALDSALADCGLIKAPEGLPRDMASRCRGAMRLLYAQAICMAAQLGALLAALSGGLS
;
A
#
# COMPACT_ATOMS: atom_id res chain seq x y z
N MET A 1 -32.22 3.90 -5.16
CA MET A 1 -31.58 3.80 -6.50
C MET A 1 -30.37 4.72 -6.67
N ARG A 2 -30.45 6.05 -6.49
CA ARG A 2 -29.28 6.97 -6.67
C ARG A 2 -28.08 6.74 -5.74
N SER A 3 -28.30 6.12 -4.57
CA SER A 3 -27.24 5.93 -3.57
C SER A 3 -26.34 4.72 -3.87
N ASN A 4 -26.91 3.62 -4.39
CA ASN A 4 -26.17 2.43 -4.78
C ASN A 4 -25.13 2.76 -5.87
N SER A 5 -25.52 3.57 -6.85
CA SER A 5 -24.67 3.97 -7.98
C SER A 5 -23.42 4.74 -7.53
N ASN A 6 -23.54 5.58 -6.49
CA ASN A 6 -22.43 6.38 -5.99
C ASN A 6 -21.40 5.52 -5.25
N ALA A 7 -21.84 4.55 -4.45
CA ALA A 7 -20.95 3.64 -3.74
C ALA A 7 -20.16 2.73 -4.72
N GLU A 8 -20.83 2.25 -5.76
CA GLU A 8 -20.22 1.46 -6.84
C GLU A 8 -19.17 2.27 -7.62
N MET A 9 -19.51 3.50 -8.01
CA MET A 9 -18.57 4.41 -8.69
C MET A 9 -17.35 4.71 -7.81
N LEU A 10 -17.53 4.97 -6.51
CA LEU A 10 -16.42 5.20 -5.58
C LEU A 10 -15.51 3.97 -5.45
N ALA A 11 -16.08 2.77 -5.31
CA ALA A 11 -15.31 1.53 -5.25
C ALA A 11 -14.53 1.25 -6.54
N GLY A 12 -15.15 1.47 -7.72
CA GLY A 12 -14.47 1.30 -9.01
C GLY A 12 -13.31 2.27 -9.22
N VAL A 13 -13.49 3.55 -8.85
CA VAL A 13 -12.41 4.56 -8.91
C VAL A 13 -11.29 4.23 -7.92
N ALA A 14 -11.63 3.80 -6.69
CA ALA A 14 -10.64 3.38 -5.70
C ALA A 14 -9.84 2.16 -6.20
N ALA A 15 -10.51 1.13 -6.71
CA ALA A 15 -9.88 -0.07 -7.26
C ALA A 15 -8.91 0.26 -8.39
N SER A 16 -9.32 1.13 -9.32
CA SER A 16 -8.49 1.57 -10.43
C SER A 16 -7.25 2.33 -9.94
N SER A 17 -7.44 3.24 -8.97
CA SER A 17 -6.36 4.05 -8.38
C SER A 17 -5.35 3.19 -7.60
N LEU A 18 -5.83 2.22 -6.81
CA LEU A 18 -4.99 1.27 -6.08
C LEU A 18 -4.25 0.32 -7.06
N GLY A 19 -4.87 -0.04 -8.18
CA GLY A 19 -4.24 -0.80 -9.27
C GLY A 19 -3.01 -0.11 -9.88
N LEU A 20 -3.01 1.23 -9.96
CA LEU A 20 -1.83 2.00 -10.39
C LEU A 20 -0.66 1.89 -9.41
N GLY A 21 -0.91 1.62 -8.13
CA GLY A 21 0.12 1.41 -7.09
C GLY A 21 1.05 0.22 -7.38
N ARG A 22 0.64 -0.72 -8.24
CA ARG A 22 1.47 -1.85 -8.65
C ARG A 22 2.71 -1.45 -9.46
N ARG A 23 2.65 -0.33 -10.20
CA ARG A 23 3.83 0.22 -10.88
C ARG A 23 4.86 0.75 -9.88
N ILE A 24 4.41 1.32 -8.77
CA ILE A 24 5.26 1.87 -7.70
C ILE A 24 6.04 0.76 -6.99
N ASP A 25 5.45 -0.43 -6.84
CA ASP A 25 6.10 -1.63 -6.26
C ASP A 25 7.33 -2.10 -7.07
N ILE A 26 7.21 -2.15 -8.40
CA ILE A 26 8.28 -2.60 -9.29
C ILE A 26 9.49 -1.67 -9.18
N TRP A 27 9.26 -0.35 -9.16
CA TRP A 27 10.32 0.64 -9.01
C TRP A 27 11.04 0.54 -7.66
N SER A 28 10.30 0.28 -6.57
CA SER A 28 10.91 0.10 -5.25
C SER A 28 11.72 -1.19 -5.12
N LEU A 29 11.26 -2.28 -5.72
CA LEU A 29 12.05 -3.51 -5.80
C LEU A 29 13.34 -3.29 -6.60
N ALA A 30 13.28 -2.57 -7.72
CA ALA A 30 14.47 -2.21 -8.49
C ALA A 30 15.44 -1.36 -7.64
N LEU A 31 14.93 -0.36 -6.93
CA LEU A 31 15.71 0.47 -6.00
C LEU A 31 16.35 -0.37 -4.88
N LEU A 32 15.60 -1.31 -4.29
CA LEU A 32 16.10 -2.18 -3.23
C LEU A 32 17.22 -3.10 -3.74
N LEU A 33 17.08 -3.60 -4.97
CA LEU A 33 18.12 -4.41 -5.62
C LEU A 33 19.40 -3.59 -5.86
N VAL A 34 19.27 -2.33 -6.28
CA VAL A 34 20.38 -1.39 -6.44
C VAL A 34 21.04 -1.09 -5.09
N THR A 35 20.26 -0.87 -4.03
CA THR A 35 20.77 -0.65 -2.67
C THR A 35 21.60 -1.85 -2.20
N ILE A 36 21.08 -3.07 -2.36
CA ILE A 36 21.78 -4.30 -1.96
C ILE A 36 23.03 -4.52 -2.81
N GLY A 37 22.94 -4.32 -4.13
CA GLY A 37 24.10 -4.42 -5.03
C GLY A 37 25.21 -3.43 -4.67
N THR A 38 24.84 -2.19 -4.36
CA THR A 38 25.77 -1.17 -3.89
C THR A 38 26.43 -1.59 -2.58
N LEU A 39 25.65 -2.10 -1.61
CA LEU A 39 26.17 -2.59 -0.33
C LEU A 39 27.13 -3.77 -0.51
N ALA A 40 26.81 -4.72 -1.40
CA ALA A 40 27.62 -5.91 -1.65
C ALA A 40 28.96 -5.57 -2.32
N ILE A 41 28.97 -4.66 -3.30
CA ILE A 41 30.19 -4.23 -4.01
C ILE A 41 31.11 -3.42 -3.10
N SER A 42 30.55 -2.73 -2.11
CA SER A 42 31.26 -1.72 -1.32
C SER A 42 31.54 -2.14 0.13
N ALA A 43 31.29 -3.42 0.43
CA ALA A 43 31.58 -4.05 1.72
C ALA A 43 33.06 -3.90 2.08
N GLY A 44 33.34 -3.11 3.12
CA GLY A 44 34.68 -2.87 3.65
C GLY A 44 35.34 -1.53 3.30
N VAL A 45 34.76 -0.73 2.40
CA VAL A 45 35.32 0.58 1.98
C VAL A 45 34.45 1.78 2.43
N LEU A 46 33.21 1.53 2.85
CA LEU A 46 32.27 2.61 3.22
C LEU A 46 32.49 3.16 4.63
N ALA A 47 32.36 4.48 4.76
CA ALA A 47 32.24 5.16 6.04
C ALA A 47 31.00 4.65 6.83
N PRO A 48 31.08 4.53 8.17
CA PRO A 48 30.03 3.95 9.01
C PRO A 48 28.65 4.60 8.84
N TRP A 49 28.59 5.90 8.53
CA TRP A 49 27.32 6.60 8.30
C TRP A 49 26.56 6.10 7.05
N ARG A 50 27.27 5.60 6.03
CA ARG A 50 26.68 5.11 4.77
C ARG A 50 25.94 3.79 4.98
N TYR A 51 26.44 2.92 5.87
CA TYR A 51 25.73 1.71 6.27
C TYR A 51 24.40 2.03 6.96
N GLY A 52 24.35 3.09 7.77
CA GLY A 52 23.11 3.58 8.39
C GLY A 52 22.07 4.00 7.35
N CYS A 53 22.47 4.79 6.35
CA CYS A 53 21.57 5.19 5.26
C CYS A 53 21.08 4.01 4.41
N LEU A 54 21.96 3.04 4.10
CA LEU A 54 21.57 1.84 3.36
C LEU A 54 20.59 0.98 4.18
N PHE A 55 20.80 0.84 5.48
CA PHE A 55 19.88 0.13 6.37
C PHE A 55 18.49 0.79 6.41
N VAL A 56 18.44 2.13 6.53
CA VAL A 56 17.18 2.89 6.45
C VAL A 56 16.50 2.71 5.09
N SER A 57 17.27 2.71 4.00
CA SER A 57 16.74 2.47 2.65
C SER A 57 16.11 1.06 2.54
N VAL A 58 16.76 0.03 3.09
CA VAL A 58 16.22 -1.34 3.12
C VAL A 58 14.93 -1.42 3.95
N LEU A 59 14.91 -0.86 5.15
CA LEU A 59 13.70 -0.85 5.99
C LEU A 59 12.55 -0.11 5.31
N ALA A 60 12.83 1.02 4.65
CA ALA A 60 11.83 1.76 3.89
C ALA A 60 11.27 0.93 2.72
N GLY A 61 12.11 0.19 2.00
CA GLY A 61 11.67 -0.70 0.93
C GLY A 61 10.83 -1.89 1.43
N ILE A 62 11.18 -2.47 2.59
CA ILE A 62 10.37 -3.52 3.24
C ILE A 62 8.99 -2.96 3.63
N ALA A 63 8.96 -1.79 4.28
CA ALA A 63 7.71 -1.13 4.64
C ALA A 63 6.86 -0.80 3.41
N GLN A 64 7.49 -0.34 2.32
CA GLN A 64 6.82 -0.09 1.06
C GLN A 64 6.20 -1.37 0.48
N LYS A 65 6.89 -2.50 0.55
CA LYS A 65 6.38 -3.79 0.06
C LYS A 65 5.13 -4.23 0.81
N TYR A 66 5.13 -4.07 2.14
CA TYR A 66 3.96 -4.32 2.97
C TYR A 66 2.76 -3.45 2.55
N PHE A 67 2.98 -2.15 2.35
CA PHE A 67 1.91 -1.25 1.89
C PHE A 67 1.42 -1.60 0.49
N SER A 68 2.31 -1.98 -0.43
CA SER A 68 1.92 -2.38 -1.79
C SER A 68 1.04 -3.63 -1.81
N LEU A 69 1.34 -4.63 -0.97
CA LEU A 69 0.55 -5.84 -0.87
C LEU A 69 -0.88 -5.52 -0.40
N ARG A 70 -0.97 -4.65 0.62
CA ARG A 70 -2.25 -4.22 1.18
C ARG A 70 -3.07 -3.39 0.19
N VAL A 71 -2.43 -2.48 -0.53
CA VAL A 71 -3.04 -1.69 -1.62
C VAL A 71 -3.56 -2.59 -2.74
N ALA A 72 -2.80 -3.61 -3.16
CA ALA A 72 -3.23 -4.53 -4.21
C ALA A 72 -4.43 -5.39 -3.79
N LEU A 73 -4.44 -5.84 -2.53
CA LEU A 73 -5.57 -6.56 -1.96
C LEU A 73 -6.82 -5.67 -1.92
N ASP A 74 -6.70 -4.44 -1.42
CA ASP A 74 -7.79 -3.46 -1.37
C ASP A 74 -8.34 -3.17 -2.78
N ALA A 75 -7.47 -3.10 -3.79
CA ALA A 75 -7.88 -2.92 -5.19
C ALA A 75 -8.78 -4.06 -5.68
N VAL A 76 -8.38 -5.31 -5.40
CA VAL A 76 -9.13 -6.50 -5.81
C VAL A 76 -10.47 -6.59 -5.06
N LEU A 77 -10.47 -6.27 -3.76
CA LEU A 77 -11.68 -6.22 -2.94
C LEU A 77 -12.67 -5.19 -3.47
N PHE A 78 -12.24 -3.95 -3.71
CA PHE A 78 -13.12 -2.92 -4.24
C PHE A 78 -13.59 -3.22 -5.66
N LYS A 79 -12.77 -3.86 -6.49
CA LYS A 79 -13.21 -4.32 -7.80
C LYS A 79 -14.35 -5.34 -7.70
N ARG A 80 -14.21 -6.34 -6.82
CA ARG A 80 -15.27 -7.34 -6.59
C ARG A 80 -16.54 -6.72 -6.00
N LEU A 81 -16.42 -5.68 -5.18
CA LEU A 81 -17.56 -4.94 -4.63
C LEU A 81 -18.24 -4.04 -5.67
N ALA A 82 -17.48 -3.52 -6.64
CA ALA A 82 -18.00 -2.72 -7.75
C ALA A 82 -18.61 -3.60 -8.86
N ASP A 83 -18.14 -4.83 -9.04
CA ASP A 83 -18.70 -5.78 -10.00
C ASP A 83 -20.11 -6.24 -9.55
N HIS A 84 -21.02 -6.33 -10.53
CA HIS A 84 -22.48 -6.45 -10.35
C HIS A 84 -22.97 -7.64 -9.48
N GLU A 85 -22.13 -8.64 -9.22
CA GLU A 85 -22.44 -9.82 -8.40
C GLU A 85 -22.75 -9.45 -6.93
N PHE A 86 -22.11 -8.42 -6.37
CA PHE A 86 -22.41 -7.90 -5.02
C PHE A 86 -23.47 -6.80 -5.01
N SER A 87 -23.67 -6.11 -6.14
CA SER A 87 -24.59 -4.99 -6.32
C SER A 87 -26.07 -5.40 -6.23
N LYS A 88 -26.41 -6.64 -6.58
CA LYS A 88 -27.80 -7.13 -6.54
C LYS A 88 -28.39 -7.22 -5.12
N SER A 89 -27.59 -7.21 -4.06
CA SER A 89 -28.11 -7.35 -2.71
C SER A 89 -27.80 -6.19 -1.76
N SER A 90 -26.58 -5.63 -1.69
CA SER A 90 -26.21 -5.16 -0.34
C SER A 90 -24.96 -4.27 -0.19
N VAL A 91 -24.43 -3.63 -1.25
CA VAL A 91 -23.24 -2.74 -1.08
C VAL A 91 -23.54 -1.57 -0.12
N GLN A 92 -24.82 -1.23 0.08
CA GLN A 92 -25.27 -0.24 1.05
C GLN A 92 -25.83 -0.86 2.35
N ASP A 93 -26.14 -2.15 2.37
CA ASP A 93 -26.53 -2.82 3.60
C ASP A 93 -25.24 -3.03 4.39
N GLY A 94 -25.04 -2.20 5.40
CA GLY A 94 -23.85 -2.23 6.27
C GLY A 94 -23.52 -3.63 6.79
N GLU A 95 -24.48 -4.56 6.78
CA GLU A 95 -24.32 -5.98 7.09
C GLU A 95 -23.32 -6.72 6.17
N THR A 96 -23.37 -6.52 4.85
CA THR A 96 -22.43 -7.20 3.92
C THR A 96 -21.02 -6.64 4.06
N LEU A 97 -20.90 -5.34 4.26
CA LEU A 97 -19.65 -4.67 4.55
C LEU A 97 -19.08 -5.07 5.93
N THR A 98 -19.94 -5.41 6.89
CA THR A 98 -19.53 -5.89 8.22
C THR A 98 -19.12 -7.36 8.19
N ALA A 99 -19.82 -8.20 7.42
CA ALA A 99 -19.45 -9.60 7.20
C ALA A 99 -18.08 -9.72 6.50
N LEU A 100 -17.82 -8.85 5.51
CA LEU A 100 -16.51 -8.75 4.87
C LEU A 100 -15.41 -8.35 5.87
N ASP A 101 -15.65 -7.34 6.70
CA ASP A 101 -14.67 -6.92 7.71
C ASP A 101 -14.42 -8.01 8.75
N SER A 102 -15.46 -8.76 9.12
CA SER A 102 -15.35 -9.90 10.03
C SER A 102 -14.49 -11.01 9.42
N ALA A 103 -14.73 -11.37 8.15
CA ALA A 103 -13.90 -12.34 7.44
C ALA A 103 -12.43 -11.87 7.31
N LEU A 104 -12.19 -10.56 7.12
CA LEU A 104 -10.84 -9.99 7.10
C LEU A 104 -10.18 -10.01 8.48
N ALA A 105 -10.94 -9.82 9.56
CA ALA A 105 -10.46 -9.90 10.93
C ALA A 105 -10.14 -11.35 11.32
N ASP A 106 -10.97 -12.31 10.92
CA ASP A 106 -10.74 -13.76 11.13
C ASP A 106 -9.49 -14.23 10.38
N CYS A 107 -9.22 -13.66 9.20
CA CYS A 107 -7.98 -13.89 8.47
C CYS A 107 -6.76 -13.17 9.09
N GLY A 108 -6.93 -12.39 10.16
CA GLY A 108 -5.87 -11.62 10.82
C GLY A 108 -5.34 -10.43 10.00
N LEU A 109 -6.04 -10.04 8.93
CA LEU A 109 -5.62 -8.98 8.02
C LEU A 109 -5.92 -7.57 8.54
N ILE A 110 -6.97 -7.46 9.35
CA ILE A 110 -7.36 -6.24 10.04
C ILE A 110 -7.66 -6.54 11.51
N LYS A 111 -7.60 -5.51 12.36
CA LYS A 111 -8.20 -5.63 13.70
C LYS A 111 -9.71 -5.69 13.56
N ALA A 112 -10.35 -6.46 14.44
CA ALA A 112 -11.79 -6.51 14.53
C ALA A 112 -12.37 -5.08 14.58
N PRO A 113 -13.38 -4.73 13.77
CA PRO A 113 -13.98 -3.41 13.80
C PRO A 113 -14.62 -3.17 15.17
N GLU A 114 -14.16 -2.15 15.89
CA GLU A 114 -14.82 -1.68 17.11
C GLU A 114 -15.68 -0.46 16.75
N GLY A 115 -17.01 -0.60 16.84
CA GLY A 115 -17.97 0.51 16.69
C GLY A 115 -18.89 0.43 15.47
N LEU A 116 -19.44 1.58 15.07
CA LEU A 116 -20.46 1.67 14.02
C LEU A 116 -19.95 1.20 12.64
N PRO A 117 -20.81 0.60 11.79
CA PRO A 117 -20.45 0.19 10.43
C PRO A 117 -19.86 1.36 9.64
N ARG A 118 -18.68 1.15 9.07
CA ARG A 118 -17.97 2.18 8.29
C ARG A 118 -18.54 2.26 6.89
N ASP A 119 -19.03 3.44 6.51
CA ASP A 119 -19.49 3.71 5.14
C ASP A 119 -18.35 3.55 4.11
N MET A 120 -18.72 3.19 2.88
CA MET A 120 -17.82 2.90 1.77
C MET A 120 -16.85 4.05 1.48
N ALA A 121 -17.30 5.30 1.59
CA ALA A 121 -16.45 6.47 1.38
C ALA A 121 -15.33 6.57 2.43
N SER A 122 -15.59 6.15 3.68
CA SER A 122 -14.59 6.12 4.75
C SER A 122 -13.55 5.01 4.56
N ARG A 123 -13.95 3.90 3.93
CA ARG A 123 -13.09 2.76 3.60
C ARG A 123 -12.14 3.09 2.46
N CYS A 124 -12.66 3.67 1.37
CA CYS A 124 -11.85 4.14 0.24
C CYS A 124 -10.77 5.14 0.68
N ARG A 125 -11.11 6.05 1.60
CA ARG A 125 -10.15 7.03 2.15
C ARG A 125 -9.03 6.38 2.96
N GLY A 126 -9.35 5.30 3.69
CA GLY A 126 -8.36 4.48 4.40
C GLY A 126 -7.38 3.81 3.44
N ALA A 127 -7.89 3.20 2.37
CA ALA A 127 -7.06 2.57 1.34
C ALA A 127 -6.18 3.57 0.59
N MET A 128 -6.71 4.77 0.27
CA MET A 128 -5.90 5.85 -0.32
C MET A 128 -4.77 6.30 0.62
N ARG A 129 -5.00 6.36 1.94
CA ARG A 129 -3.95 6.70 2.90
C ARG A 129 -2.81 5.67 2.93
N LEU A 130 -3.10 4.39 2.68
CA LEU A 130 -2.10 3.35 2.50
C LEU A 130 -1.26 3.56 1.23
N LEU A 131 -1.88 3.98 0.12
CA LEU A 131 -1.17 4.36 -1.10
C LEU A 131 -0.23 5.55 -0.87
N TYR A 132 -0.67 6.58 -0.13
CA TYR A 132 0.19 7.70 0.26
C TYR A 132 1.37 7.24 1.14
N ALA A 133 1.12 6.33 2.09
CA ALA A 133 2.20 5.76 2.92
C ALA A 133 3.23 5.00 2.06
N GLN A 134 2.77 4.23 1.05
CA GLN A 134 3.66 3.56 0.09
C GLN A 134 4.55 4.57 -0.65
N ALA A 135 3.97 5.70 -1.11
CA ALA A 135 4.71 6.75 -1.79
C ALA A 135 5.73 7.45 -0.88
N ILE A 136 5.39 7.68 0.39
CA ILE A 136 6.31 8.26 1.38
C ILE A 136 7.48 7.30 1.65
N CYS A 137 7.22 6.01 1.82
CA CYS A 137 8.28 5.01 1.98
C CYS A 137 9.21 4.97 0.77
N MET A 138 8.68 5.07 -0.45
CA MET A 138 9.49 5.16 -1.67
C MET A 138 10.38 6.39 -1.68
N ALA A 139 9.83 7.56 -1.33
CA ALA A 139 10.59 8.80 -1.27
C ALA A 139 11.70 8.72 -0.21
N ALA A 140 11.42 8.13 0.94
CA ALA A 140 12.41 7.89 1.99
C ALA A 140 13.52 6.92 1.53
N GLN A 141 13.15 5.80 0.88
CA GLN A 141 14.09 4.83 0.33
C GLN A 141 15.03 5.47 -0.69
N LEU A 142 14.48 6.29 -1.61
CA LEU A 142 15.24 7.01 -2.62
C LEU A 142 16.15 8.08 -2.01
N GLY A 143 15.64 8.89 -1.08
CA GLY A 143 16.43 9.92 -0.40
C GLY A 143 17.60 9.32 0.39
N ALA A 144 17.37 8.20 1.08
CA ALA A 144 18.41 7.49 1.81
C ALA A 144 19.48 6.90 0.88
N LEU A 145 19.08 6.37 -0.29
CA LEU A 145 20.01 5.88 -1.30
C LEU A 145 20.85 7.03 -1.88
N LEU A 146 20.23 8.15 -2.24
CA LEU A 146 20.94 9.33 -2.77
C LEU A 146 21.94 9.89 -1.76
N ALA A 147 21.57 9.96 -0.48
CA ALA A 147 22.48 10.37 0.59
C ALA A 147 23.67 9.41 0.75
N ALA A 148 23.43 8.10 0.66
CA ALA A 148 24.50 7.10 0.71
C ALA A 148 25.46 7.20 -0.48
N LEU A 149 24.99 7.67 -1.64
CA LEU A 149 25.78 7.86 -2.85
C LEU A 149 26.53 9.20 -2.87
N SER A 150 25.95 10.30 -2.38
CA SER A 150 26.60 11.62 -2.36
C SER A 150 27.87 11.62 -1.50
N GLY A 151 27.89 10.85 -0.41
CA GLY A 151 29.09 10.67 0.42
C GLY A 151 30.20 9.80 -0.19
N GLY A 152 30.02 9.27 -1.41
CA GLY A 152 31.06 8.52 -2.14
C GLY A 152 31.78 9.32 -3.23
N LEU A 153 31.32 10.55 -3.51
CA LEU A 153 31.87 11.45 -4.53
C LEU A 153 32.76 12.55 -3.93
N SER A 154 32.96 12.54 -2.61
CA SER A 154 33.74 13.53 -1.85
C SER A 154 35.14 13.01 -1.53
#